data_AF-A0A2V5XNL6-F1
#
_entry.id   AF-A0A2V5XNL6-F1
#
_cell.length_a   1.000
_cell.length_b   1.000
_cell.length_c   1.000
_cell.angle_alpha   90.00
_cell.angle_beta   90.00
_cell.angle_gamma   90.00
#
_symmetry.space_group_name_H-M   'P 1'
#
loop_
_entity.id
_entity.type
_entity.pdbx_description
1 polymer ?
#
loop_
_entity_poly.entity_id
_entity_poly.type
_entity_poly.pdbx_seq_one_letter_code
_entity_poly.pdbx_strand_id
1 'polypeptide(L)'
;YLAMASVFVAQAAEATTGQHMGWDRQIMMMLTLMITSKGVAAVPRASLVILLATLNSFLPAGLGPIGVAVIFGVDELMDMGRTCVNLIGNCLATIVVARWEGEFDDRRARVFGTPAEAELDLKSGDVAFADAVAQGD
;
A
#
# COMPACT_ATOMS: atom_id res chain seq x y z
N TYR A 1 -3.81 5.47 -0.84
CA TYR A 1 -5.27 5.31 -1.04
C TYR A 1 -6.06 6.49 -0.50
N LEU A 2 -5.97 6.84 0.79
CA LEU A 2 -6.79 7.91 1.38
C LEU A 2 -6.73 9.24 0.60
N ALA A 3 -5.54 9.67 0.15
CA ALA A 3 -5.39 10.84 -0.72
C ALA A 3 -6.21 10.75 -2.02
N MET A 4 -6.13 9.62 -2.73
CA MET A 4 -6.90 9.38 -3.95
C MET A 4 -8.41 9.33 -3.68
N ALA A 5 -8.81 8.65 -2.60
CA ALA A 5 -10.18 8.59 -2.12
C ALA A 5 -10.75 9.98 -1.81
N SER A 6 -9.99 10.85 -1.13
CA SER A 6 -10.42 12.21 -0.83
C SER A 6 -10.53 13.10 -2.06
N VAL A 7 -9.63 12.96 -3.04
CA VAL A 7 -9.73 13.67 -4.32
C VAL A 7 -10.94 13.18 -5.12
N PHE A 8 -11.17 11.87 -5.17
CA PHE A 8 -12.37 11.30 -5.79
C PHE A 8 -13.66 11.87 -5.18
N VAL A 9 -13.74 11.92 -3.85
CA VAL A 9 -14.90 12.52 -3.16
C VAL A 9 -15.04 14.01 -3.48
N ALA A 10 -13.94 14.76 -3.52
CA ALA A 10 -13.96 16.18 -3.88
C ALA A 10 -14.47 16.41 -5.31
N GLN A 11 -14.05 15.58 -6.27
CA GLN A 11 -14.50 15.64 -7.67
C GLN A 11 -15.96 15.19 -7.82
N ALA A 12 -16.38 14.15 -7.10
CA ALA A 12 -17.77 13.71 -7.08
C ALA A 12 -18.70 14.78 -6.48
N ALA A 13 -18.24 15.45 -5.43
CA ALA A 13 -18.93 16.58 -4.82
C ALA A 13 -19.07 17.76 -5.79
N GLU A 14 -18.02 18.08 -6.54
CA GLU A 14 -18.07 19.12 -7.58
C GLU A 14 -19.14 18.81 -8.63
N ALA A 15 -19.17 17.57 -9.15
CA ALA A 15 -20.16 17.15 -10.14
C ALA A 15 -21.61 17.25 -9.63
N THR A 16 -21.82 17.15 -8.32
CA THR A 16 -23.17 17.15 -7.70
C THR A 16 -23.59 18.53 -7.18
N THR A 17 -22.64 19.35 -6.70
CA THR A 17 -22.91 20.63 -6.03
C THR A 17 -22.47 21.86 -6.83
N GLY A 18 -21.72 21.67 -7.91
CA GLY A 18 -21.14 22.75 -8.72
C GLY A 18 -19.99 23.51 -8.05
N GLN A 19 -19.56 23.08 -6.86
CA GLN A 19 -18.45 23.69 -6.12
C GLN A 19 -17.12 23.12 -6.62
N HIS A 20 -16.41 23.88 -7.44
CA HIS A 20 -15.10 23.49 -7.93
C HIS A 20 -14.03 23.62 -6.84
N MET A 21 -13.30 22.53 -6.57
CA MET A 21 -12.16 22.58 -5.66
C MET A 21 -10.87 22.82 -6.45
N GLY A 22 -10.28 24.00 -6.26
CA GLY A 22 -9.03 24.38 -6.91
C GLY A 22 -7.88 23.39 -6.67
N TRP A 23 -6.94 23.34 -7.63
CA TRP A 23 -5.77 22.46 -7.59
C TRP A 23 -4.88 22.67 -6.37
N ASP A 24 -4.75 23.91 -5.91
CA ASP A 24 -4.05 24.30 -4.69
C ASP A 24 -4.60 23.54 -3.47
N ARG A 25 -5.93 23.52 -3.30
CA ARG A 25 -6.58 22.87 -2.17
C ARG A 25 -6.54 21.35 -2.28
N GLN A 26 -6.66 20.81 -3.49
CA GLN A 26 -6.51 19.36 -3.72
C GLN A 26 -5.10 18.87 -3.35
N ILE A 27 -4.06 19.59 -3.79
CA ILE A 27 -2.67 19.26 -3.46
C ILE A 27 -2.42 19.36 -1.96
N MET A 28 -2.87 20.44 -1.31
CA MET A 28 -2.71 20.61 0.14
C MET A 28 -3.37 19.46 0.91
N MET A 29 -4.58 19.07 0.52
CA MET A 29 -5.29 17.93 1.13
C MET A 29 -4.51 16.62 0.96
N MET A 30 -4.01 16.34 -0.24
CA MET A 30 -3.20 15.15 -0.51
C MET A 30 -1.93 15.12 0.34
N LEU A 31 -1.21 16.26 0.43
CA LEU A 31 0.01 16.38 1.23
C LEU A 31 -0.28 16.16 2.72
N THR A 32 -1.35 16.75 3.25
CA THR A 32 -1.78 16.51 4.63
C THR A 32 -2.03 15.03 4.87
N LEU A 33 -2.79 14.37 3.99
CA LEU A 33 -3.07 12.93 4.09
C LEU A 33 -1.81 12.07 4.01
N MET A 34 -0.85 12.43 3.16
CA MET A 34 0.43 11.71 3.05
C MET A 34 1.27 11.83 4.32
N ILE A 35 1.33 13.03 4.93
CA ILE A 35 2.05 13.27 6.18
C ILE A 35 1.39 12.51 7.32
N THR A 36 0.06 12.63 7.45
CA THR A 36 -0.69 11.97 8.53
C THR A 36 -0.68 10.45 8.41
N SER A 37 -0.58 9.88 7.21
CA SER A 37 -0.58 8.42 6.98
C SER A 37 0.53 7.66 7.70
N LYS A 38 1.64 8.31 8.09
CA LYS A 38 2.72 7.68 8.85
C LYS A 38 2.48 7.68 10.37
N GLY A 39 1.51 8.46 10.86
CA GLY A 39 1.20 8.60 12.29
C GLY A 39 0.09 7.68 12.81
N VAL A 40 -0.51 6.83 11.96
CA VAL A 40 -1.73 6.07 12.28
C VAL A 40 -1.47 4.56 12.31
N ALA A 41 -0.36 4.14 12.91
CA ALA A 41 0.04 2.73 12.89
C ALA A 41 -0.72 1.82 13.89
N ALA A 42 -1.58 2.35 14.76
CA ALA A 42 -2.05 1.61 15.95
C ALA A 42 -3.57 1.37 16.07
N VAL A 43 -4.41 1.86 15.14
CA VAL A 43 -5.87 1.81 15.31
C VAL A 43 -6.54 1.01 14.18
N PRO A 44 -7.23 -0.11 14.49
CA PRO A 44 -8.01 -0.86 13.51
C PRO A 44 -9.06 0.03 12.83
N ARG A 45 -9.20 -0.06 11.50
CA ARG A 45 -10.16 0.72 10.67
C ARG A 45 -10.03 2.25 10.80
N ALA A 46 -8.85 2.75 11.13
CA ALA A 46 -8.61 4.19 11.21
C ALA A 46 -8.77 4.92 9.86
N SER A 47 -8.67 4.21 8.73
CA SER A 47 -8.77 4.78 7.37
C SER A 47 -10.02 5.62 7.17
N LEU A 48 -11.20 5.09 7.53
CA LEU A 48 -12.47 5.79 7.35
C LEU A 48 -12.62 6.99 8.28
N VAL A 49 -12.08 6.91 9.50
CA VAL A 49 -12.10 8.01 10.47
C VAL A 49 -11.21 9.15 9.98
N ILE A 50 -10.02 8.83 9.48
CA ILE A 50 -9.11 9.83 8.90
C ILE A 50 -9.75 10.46 7.66
N LEU A 51 -10.33 9.64 6.79
CA LEU A 51 -11.03 10.13 5.60
C LEU A 51 -12.14 11.11 6.00
N LEU A 52 -12.98 10.76 6.98
CA LEU A 52 -14.03 11.63 7.49
C LEU A 52 -13.47 12.95 8.05
N ALA A 53 -12.43 12.86 8.88
CA ALA A 53 -11.82 14.03 9.50
C ALA A 53 -11.20 14.97 8.46
N THR A 54 -10.53 14.41 7.44
CA THR A 54 -9.95 15.21 6.37
C THR A 54 -11.03 15.81 5.48
N LEU A 55 -12.05 15.05 5.08
CA LEU A 55 -13.15 15.60 4.29
C LEU A 55 -13.88 16.71 5.03
N ASN A 56 -14.10 16.59 6.34
CA ASN A 56 -14.70 17.67 7.14
C ASN A 56 -13.81 18.91 7.27
N SER A 57 -12.49 18.76 7.11
CA SER A 57 -11.53 19.86 7.16
C SER A 57 -11.42 20.59 5.81
N PHE A 58 -11.60 19.86 4.70
CA PHE A 58 -11.39 20.37 3.33
C PHE A 58 -12.66 20.50 2.51
N LEU A 59 -13.81 20.00 2.93
CA LEU A 59 -15.10 20.17 2.24
C LEU A 59 -16.11 20.88 3.15
N PRO A 60 -17.15 21.51 2.56
CA PRO A 60 -18.25 22.06 3.33
C PRO A 60 -18.94 21.01 4.22
N ALA A 61 -19.53 21.48 5.32
CA ALA A 61 -20.18 20.63 6.30
C ALA A 61 -21.28 19.75 5.66
N GLY A 62 -21.33 18.47 6.05
CA GLY A 62 -22.30 17.49 5.55
C GLY A 62 -21.81 16.63 4.38
N LEU A 63 -20.81 17.09 3.61
CA LEU A 63 -20.25 16.31 2.50
C LEU A 63 -19.30 15.20 2.96
N GLY A 64 -18.62 15.38 4.10
CA GLY A 64 -17.70 14.38 4.65
C GLY A 64 -18.34 13.01 4.87
N PRO A 65 -19.45 12.91 5.62
CA PRO A 65 -20.16 11.65 5.82
C PRO A 65 -20.67 11.01 4.53
N ILE A 66 -21.17 11.80 3.59
CA ILE A 66 -21.66 11.32 2.29
C ILE A 66 -20.51 10.71 1.48
N GLY A 67 -19.37 11.40 1.42
CA GLY A 67 -18.18 10.91 0.74
C GLY A 67 -17.64 9.60 1.33
N VAL A 68 -17.61 9.49 2.66
CA VAL A 68 -17.22 8.26 3.35
C VAL A 68 -18.20 7.13 3.03
N ALA A 69 -19.51 7.39 2.98
CA ALA A 69 -20.52 6.38 2.66
C ALA A 69 -20.36 5.81 1.25
N VAL A 70 -20.00 6.64 0.26
CA VAL A 70 -19.70 6.19 -1.10
C VAL A 70 -18.51 5.24 -1.13
N ILE A 71 -17.48 5.52 -0.34
CA ILE A 71 -16.26 4.72 -0.29
C ILE A 71 -16.40 3.46 0.56
N PHE A 72 -17.33 3.46 1.52
CA PHE A 72 -17.53 2.35 2.45
C PHE A 72 -17.72 1.00 1.74
N GLY A 73 -18.43 0.98 0.61
CA GLY A 73 -18.68 -0.24 -0.15
C GLY A 73 -17.44 -0.92 -0.73
N VAL A 74 -16.33 -0.18 -0.92
CA VAL A 74 -15.09 -0.69 -1.50
C VAL A 74 -13.91 -0.64 -0.53
N ASP A 75 -14.07 -0.07 0.66
CA ASP A 75 -12.95 0.18 1.59
C ASP A 75 -12.24 -1.11 1.99
N GLU A 76 -12.99 -2.19 2.24
CA GLU A 76 -12.42 -3.48 2.64
C GLU A 76 -11.51 -4.07 1.54
N LEU A 77 -11.96 -4.04 0.28
CA LEU A 77 -11.17 -4.50 -0.87
C LEU A 77 -9.92 -3.63 -1.06
N MET A 78 -10.08 -2.31 -0.94
CA MET A 78 -8.99 -1.35 -1.07
C MET A 78 -7.99 -1.43 0.09
N ASP A 79 -8.43 -1.83 1.28
CA ASP A 79 -7.56 -2.06 2.44
C ASP A 79 -6.73 -3.33 2.28
N MET A 80 -7.31 -4.41 1.74
CA MET A 80 -6.55 -5.60 1.36
C MET A 80 -5.48 -5.25 0.30
N GLY A 81 -5.86 -4.51 -0.73
CA GLY A 81 -4.93 -4.05 -1.77
C GLY A 81 -3.80 -3.20 -1.20
N ARG A 82 -4.12 -2.26 -0.31
CA ARG A 82 -3.15 -1.43 0.41
C ARG A 82 -2.16 -2.25 1.22
N THR A 83 -2.66 -3.24 1.96
CA THR A 83 -1.83 -4.11 2.79
C THR A 83 -0.90 -4.96 1.93
N CYS A 84 -1.40 -5.49 0.81
CA CYS A 84 -0.61 -6.26 -0.15
C CYS A 84 0.56 -5.45 -0.74
N VAL A 85 0.29 -4.26 -1.27
CA VAL A 85 1.36 -3.42 -1.87
C VAL A 85 2.36 -2.94 -0.82
N ASN A 86 1.92 -2.65 0.41
CA ASN A 86 2.81 -2.28 1.51
C ASN A 86 3.74 -3.43 1.88
N LEU A 87 3.21 -4.66 1.96
CA LEU A 87 4.00 -5.85 2.26
C LEU A 87 5.04 -6.12 1.16
N ILE A 88 4.63 -6.10 -0.11
CA ILE A 88 5.53 -6.26 -1.25
C ILE A 88 6.62 -5.17 -1.25
N GLY A 89 6.25 -3.92 -1.02
CA GLY A 89 7.18 -2.80 -0.98
C GLY A 89 8.23 -2.95 0.13
N ASN A 90 7.82 -3.40 1.33
CA ASN A 90 8.74 -3.65 2.43
C ASN A 90 9.69 -4.82 2.12
N CYS A 91 9.19 -5.94 1.59
CA CYS A 91 10.02 -7.08 1.19
C CYS A 91 11.04 -6.68 0.12
N LEU A 92 10.60 -5.93 -0.90
CA LEU A 92 11.46 -5.42 -1.95
C LEU A 92 12.52 -4.47 -1.39
N ALA A 93 12.14 -3.55 -0.49
CA ALA A 93 13.07 -2.63 0.14
C ALA A 93 14.16 -3.38 0.92
N THR A 94 13.82 -4.44 1.66
CA THR A 94 14.80 -5.29 2.35
C THR A 94 15.81 -5.91 1.38
N ILE A 95 15.34 -6.44 0.24
CA ILE A 95 16.21 -7.02 -0.79
C ILE A 95 17.14 -5.96 -1.40
N VAL A 96 16.59 -4.79 -1.74
CA VAL A 96 17.35 -3.69 -2.33
C VAL A 96 18.43 -3.19 -1.37
N VAL A 97 18.09 -2.99 -0.09
CA VAL A 97 19.05 -2.56 0.94
C VAL A 97 20.12 -3.64 1.15
N ALA A 98 19.75 -4.91 1.29
CA ALA A 98 20.71 -6.00 1.44
C ALA A 98 21.70 -6.07 0.26
N ARG A 99 21.22 -5.84 -0.96
CA ARG A 99 22.08 -5.80 -2.15
C ARG A 99 23.02 -4.60 -2.14
N TRP A 100 22.53 -3.44 -1.71
CA TRP A 100 23.34 -2.22 -1.63
C TRP A 100 24.43 -2.32 -0.57
N GLU A 101 24.14 -2.95 0.57
CA GLU A 101 25.11 -3.22 1.64
C GLU A 101 26.08 -4.37 1.31
N GLY A 102 25.87 -5.10 0.20
CA GLY A 102 26.69 -6.27 -0.16
C GLY A 102 26.39 -7.53 0.65
N GLU A 103 25.36 -7.51 1.50
CA GLU A 103 24.92 -8.61 2.38
C GLU A 103 23.88 -9.53 1.72
N PHE A 104 23.55 -9.30 0.45
CA PHE A 104 22.59 -10.13 -0.28
C PHE A 104 23.22 -11.46 -0.73
N ASP A 105 22.70 -12.56 -0.18
CA ASP A 105 23.13 -13.92 -0.53
C ASP A 105 22.34 -14.45 -1.75
N ASP A 106 22.97 -14.38 -2.93
CA ASP A 106 22.42 -14.93 -4.18
C ASP A 106 22.24 -16.44 -4.16
N ARG A 107 23.02 -17.18 -3.37
CA ARG A 107 22.88 -18.64 -3.28
C ARG A 107 21.63 -18.99 -2.51
N ARG A 108 21.41 -18.34 -1.36
CA ARG A 108 20.16 -18.49 -0.59
C ARG A 108 18.93 -18.02 -1.36
N ALA A 109 19.04 -16.98 -2.19
CA ALA A 109 17.91 -16.50 -2.99
C ALA A 109 17.42 -17.50 -4.06
N ARG A 110 18.27 -18.45 -4.48
CA ARG A 110 17.94 -19.50 -5.46
C ARG A 110 17.34 -20.75 -4.84
N VAL A 111 17.30 -20.82 -3.51
CA VAL A 111 16.80 -21.96 -2.76
C VAL A 111 15.33 -21.70 -2.40
N PHE A 112 14.46 -22.63 -2.75
CA PHE A 112 13.02 -22.56 -2.49
C PHE A 112 12.58 -23.86 -1.83
N GLY A 113 11.87 -23.81 -0.70
CA GLY A 113 11.41 -25.00 0.00
C GLY A 113 11.33 -24.81 1.51
N THR A 114 11.10 -25.91 2.22
CA THR A 114 11.16 -25.95 3.68
C THR A 114 12.57 -25.65 4.20
N PRO A 115 12.75 -25.19 5.45
CA PRO A 115 14.08 -24.91 6.00
C PRO A 115 15.05 -26.10 5.91
N ALA A 116 14.52 -27.33 5.98
CA ALA A 116 15.30 -28.56 5.86
C ALA A 116 15.77 -28.80 4.41
N GLU A 117 14.90 -28.60 3.42
CA GLU A 117 15.25 -28.66 2.00
C GLU A 117 16.25 -27.56 1.65
N ALA A 118 16.05 -26.35 2.18
CA ALA A 118 16.96 -25.24 1.94
C ALA A 118 18.36 -25.48 2.51
N GLU A 119 18.46 -26.12 3.68
CA GLU A 119 19.74 -26.47 4.28
C GLU A 119 20.43 -27.64 3.54
N LEU A 120 19.66 -28.56 2.97
CA LEU A 120 20.16 -29.64 2.12
C LEU A 120 20.71 -29.09 0.80
N ASP A 121 19.98 -28.22 0.11
CA ASP A 121 20.40 -27.58 -1.14
C ASP A 121 21.68 -26.75 -0.96
N LEU A 122 21.79 -26.03 0.16
CA LEU A 122 23.00 -25.27 0.50
C LEU A 122 24.20 -26.16 0.80
N LYS A 123 23.99 -27.38 1.32
CA LYS A 123 25.05 -28.36 1.61
C LYS A 123 25.44 -29.21 0.39
N SER A 124 24.49 -29.56 -0.46
CA SER A 124 24.73 -30.36 -1.68
C SER A 124 25.34 -29.50 -2.79
N GLY A 125 25.03 -28.20 -2.82
CA GLY A 125 25.43 -27.29 -3.90
C GLY A 125 24.48 -27.29 -5.10
N ASP A 126 23.47 -28.17 -5.09
CA ASP A 126 22.43 -28.26 -6.10
C ASP A 126 21.20 -27.47 -5.64
N VAL A 127 20.95 -26.34 -6.29
CA VAL A 127 19.76 -25.51 -6.05
C VAL A 127 18.58 -26.10 -6.82
N ALA A 128 17.50 -26.48 -6.14
CA ALA A 128 16.31 -27.08 -6.75
C ALA A 128 15.75 -26.31 -7.96
N PHE A 129 15.91 -24.98 -7.98
CA PHE A 129 15.50 -24.12 -9.08
C PHE A 129 16.39 -24.21 -10.33
N ALA A 130 17.68 -24.54 -10.17
CA ALA A 130 18.59 -24.74 -11.30
C ALA A 130 18.29 -26.04 -12.04
N ASP A 131 17.89 -27.09 -11.31
CA ASP A 131 17.48 -28.36 -11.92
C ASP A 131 16.16 -28.26 -12.65
N ALA A 132 15.17 -27.52 -12.13
CA ALA A 132 13.90 -27.28 -12.84
C ALA A 132 14.13 -26.55 -14.18
N VAL A 133 14.95 -25.50 -14.18
CA VAL A 133 15.31 -24.75 -15.41
C VAL A 133 16.20 -25.57 -16.36
N ALA A 134 17.08 -26.43 -15.83
CA ALA A 134 17.91 -27.32 -16.64
C ALA A 134 17.12 -28.48 -17.24
N GLN A 135 16.07 -28.94 -16.57
CA GLN A 135 15.17 -30.01 -17.04
C GLN A 135 14.07 -29.50 -17.98
N GLY A 136 13.88 -28.19 -18.08
CA GLY A 136 13.00 -27.56 -19.07
C GLY A 136 11.50 -27.55 -18.69
N ASP A 137 11.19 -27.70 -17.40
CA ASP A 137 9.83 -27.59 -16.84
C ASP A 137 9.51 -26.17 -16.34
#